data_AF-A0A524HIC6-F1
#
_entry.id   AF-A0A524HIC6-F1
#
_cell.length_a   1.000
_cell.length_b   1.000
_cell.length_c   1.000
_cell.angle_alpha   90.00
_cell.angle_beta   90.00
_cell.angle_gamma   90.00
#
_symmetry.space_group_name_H-M   'P 1'
#
loop_
_entity.id
_entity.type
_entity.pdbx_description
1 polymer ?
#
loop_
_entity_poly.entity_id
_entity_poly.type
_entity_poly.pdbx_seq_one_letter_code
_entity_poly.pdbx_strand_id
1 'polypeptide(L)'
;MNSAIAEKVTGFVMLVGNSAVGKTAIPKVLDLISRGEKPDQQFLSGIRKTNTLEYEYLTTQQLIGNTNYTVTMQFLVPPGQKKTEGDPNGRSFEEVMDIFRPTIHRLDVVLFTYDMTSRESFHDLVYWVDGVGDLLNDASHFILLGTHLDREDALDITRAEIDERLEYLAAKMKSMRPSWKGNFSRLEVSNLTGENLDSLLFYLAGSVISSRKMLP
;
A
#
# COMPACT_ATOMS: atom_id res chain seq x y z
N MET A 1 27.41 18.13 21.20
CA MET A 1 26.12 18.06 20.49
C MET A 1 25.50 16.72 20.86
N ASN A 2 24.46 16.70 21.68
CA ASN A 2 23.73 15.45 21.96
C ASN A 2 23.03 15.05 20.67
N SER A 3 23.43 13.93 20.05
CA SER A 3 22.62 13.33 19.01
C SER A 3 21.29 12.96 19.65
N ALA A 4 20.21 13.62 19.24
CA ALA A 4 18.87 13.18 19.62
C ALA A 4 18.74 11.72 19.19
N ILE A 5 18.54 10.81 20.15
CA ILE A 5 18.37 9.38 19.86
C ILE A 5 17.10 9.26 19.01
N ALA A 6 17.25 8.81 17.76
CA ALA A 6 16.11 8.58 16.88
C ALA A 6 15.26 7.42 17.41
N GLU A 7 13.95 7.63 17.49
CA GLU A 7 13.02 6.58 17.89
C GLU A 7 12.84 5.55 16.77
N LYS A 8 12.95 4.26 17.09
CA LYS A 8 12.85 3.18 16.11
C LYS A 8 11.44 2.60 16.10
N VAL A 9 10.82 2.54 14.92
CA VAL A 9 9.48 1.97 14.73
C VAL A 9 9.50 1.00 13.56
N THR A 10 8.88 -0.17 13.73
CA THR A 10 8.69 -1.13 12.64
C THR A 10 7.20 -1.33 12.41
N GLY A 11 6.76 -1.27 11.16
CA GLY A 11 5.37 -1.48 10.76
C GLY A 11 5.23 -2.43 9.58
N PHE A 12 4.04 -3.01 9.44
CA PHE A 12 3.66 -3.88 8.33
C PHE A 12 2.71 -3.16 7.39
N VAL A 13 3.02 -3.24 6.11
CA VAL A 13 2.31 -2.57 5.02
C VAL A 13 1.88 -3.63 4.01
N MET A 14 0.59 -3.77 3.74
CA MET A 14 0.12 -4.70 2.72
C MET A 14 -0.39 -3.95 1.50
N LEU A 15 0.04 -4.38 0.31
CA LEU A 15 -0.50 -3.85 -0.95
C LEU A 15 -1.50 -4.83 -1.52
N VAL A 16 -2.75 -4.41 -1.69
CA VAL A 16 -3.82 -5.20 -2.29
C VAL A 16 -4.40 -4.49 -3.49
N GLY A 17 -4.99 -5.25 -4.42
CA GLY A 17 -5.41 -4.73 -5.72
C GLY A 17 -5.22 -5.79 -6.81
N ASN A 18 -5.82 -5.55 -7.97
CA ASN A 18 -5.80 -6.48 -9.09
C ASN A 18 -4.38 -6.77 -9.62
N SER A 19 -4.26 -7.76 -10.49
CA SER A 19 -3.05 -7.96 -11.27
C SER A 19 -2.70 -6.72 -12.09
N ALA A 20 -1.40 -6.50 -12.32
CA ALA A 20 -0.85 -5.40 -13.12
C ALA A 20 -1.05 -3.95 -12.60
N VAL A 21 -1.66 -3.71 -11.44
CA VAL A 21 -1.81 -2.35 -10.84
C VAL A 21 -0.53 -1.79 -10.18
N GLY A 22 0.65 -2.33 -10.48
CA GLY A 22 1.92 -1.80 -9.95
C GLY A 22 2.32 -2.18 -8.52
N LYS A 23 1.59 -3.07 -7.82
CA LYS A 23 1.88 -3.44 -6.41
C LYS A 23 3.33 -3.85 -6.15
N THR A 24 3.89 -4.79 -6.94
CA THR A 24 5.27 -5.26 -6.79
C THR A 24 6.30 -4.16 -7.06
N ALA A 25 5.96 -3.16 -7.89
CA ALA A 25 6.89 -2.10 -8.25
C ALA A 25 7.04 -1.07 -7.14
N ILE A 26 5.96 -0.72 -6.45
CA ILE A 26 5.94 0.32 -5.40
C ILE A 26 7.05 0.15 -4.35
N PRO A 27 7.16 -0.97 -3.61
CA PRO A 27 8.17 -1.08 -2.55
C PRO A 27 9.60 -0.99 -3.09
N LYS A 28 9.85 -1.52 -4.29
CA LYS A 28 11.15 -1.48 -4.96
C LYS A 28 11.52 -0.07 -5.42
N VAL A 29 10.57 0.68 -5.96
CA VAL A 29 10.75 2.08 -6.37
C VAL A 29 10.92 2.98 -5.15
N LEU A 30 10.17 2.75 -4.06
CA LEU A 30 10.35 3.48 -2.81
C LEU A 30 11.74 3.26 -2.20
N ASP A 31 12.27 2.03 -2.26
CA ASP A 31 13.65 1.74 -1.85
C ASP A 31 14.68 2.49 -2.71
N LEU A 32 14.50 2.52 -4.03
CA LEU A 32 15.34 3.28 -4.95
C LEU A 32 15.35 4.79 -4.60
N ILE A 33 14.17 5.39 -4.46
CA ILE A 33 14.03 6.83 -4.16
C ILE A 33 14.56 7.16 -2.77
N SER A 34 14.42 6.27 -1.79
CA SER A 34 14.98 6.46 -0.45
C SER A 34 16.51 6.60 -0.45
N ARG A 35 17.19 6.13 -1.51
CA ARG A 35 18.63 6.25 -1.72
C ARG A 35 19.01 7.47 -2.57
N GLY A 36 18.04 8.28 -2.97
CA GLY A 36 18.22 9.44 -3.85
C GLY A 36 18.32 9.08 -5.34
N GLU A 37 17.95 7.86 -5.72
CA GLU A 37 17.94 7.39 -7.10
C GLU A 37 16.56 7.60 -7.74
N LYS A 38 16.50 7.70 -9.08
CA LYS A 38 15.24 7.85 -9.82
C LYS A 38 14.88 6.57 -10.56
N PRO A 39 13.60 6.16 -10.56
CA PRO A 39 13.18 5.03 -11.37
C PRO A 39 13.30 5.37 -12.87
N ASP A 40 13.50 4.33 -13.67
CA ASP A 40 13.43 4.40 -15.12
C ASP A 40 12.74 3.15 -15.69
N GLN A 41 12.48 3.17 -17.00
CA GLN A 41 11.81 2.06 -17.69
C GLN A 41 12.61 0.75 -17.59
N GLN A 42 13.94 0.82 -17.57
CA GLN A 42 14.80 -0.36 -17.51
C GLN A 42 14.69 -1.03 -16.15
N PHE A 43 14.76 -0.25 -15.07
CA PHE A 43 14.54 -0.69 -13.70
C PHE A 43 13.17 -1.36 -13.56
N LEU A 44 12.10 -0.68 -14.00
CA LEU A 44 10.75 -1.23 -13.92
C LEU A 44 10.59 -2.53 -14.71
N SER A 45 11.19 -2.63 -15.90
CA SER A 45 11.16 -3.85 -16.71
C SER A 45 11.91 -5.03 -16.06
N GLY A 46 12.88 -4.75 -15.19
CA GLY A 46 13.62 -5.76 -14.43
C GLY A 46 12.85 -6.33 -13.23
N ILE A 47 11.73 -5.71 -12.85
CA ILE A 47 10.94 -6.14 -11.69
C ILE A 47 10.18 -7.43 -12.02
N ARG A 48 10.58 -8.52 -11.36
CA ARG A 48 9.93 -9.82 -11.48
C ARG A 48 8.82 -9.95 -10.43
N LYS A 49 7.66 -10.42 -10.89
CA LYS A 49 6.52 -10.78 -10.04
C LYS A 49 6.61 -12.26 -9.67
N THR A 50 6.08 -12.61 -8.50
CA THR A 50 5.95 -13.99 -8.05
C THR A 50 4.48 -14.40 -7.93
N ASN A 51 4.22 -15.71 -7.94
CA ASN A 51 2.88 -16.28 -7.73
C ASN A 51 2.64 -16.60 -6.23
N THR A 52 3.34 -15.91 -5.32
CA THR A 52 3.26 -16.10 -3.86
C THR A 52 3.28 -14.73 -3.17
N LEU A 53 3.24 -14.72 -1.83
CA LEU A 53 3.44 -13.51 -1.05
C LEU A 53 4.88 -13.02 -1.18
N GLU A 54 5.06 -11.82 -1.73
CA GLU A 54 6.36 -11.14 -1.81
C GLU A 54 6.60 -10.37 -0.52
N TYR A 55 7.85 -10.41 -0.05
CA TYR A 55 8.31 -9.70 1.13
C TYR A 55 9.38 -8.70 0.71
N GLU A 56 9.13 -7.43 0.97
CA GLU A 56 10.09 -6.35 0.73
C GLU A 56 10.23 -5.52 2.01
N TYR A 57 11.34 -4.81 2.16
CA TYR A 57 11.50 -3.92 3.30
C TYR A 57 12.24 -2.64 2.92
N LEU A 58 11.94 -1.57 3.64
CA LEU A 58 12.55 -0.26 3.49
C LEU A 58 12.73 0.35 4.88
N THR A 59 13.86 1.00 5.10
CA THR A 59 14.07 1.83 6.29
C THR A 59 14.30 3.29 5.87
N THR A 60 13.53 4.20 6.46
CA THR A 60 13.62 5.64 6.19
C THR A 60 13.75 6.41 7.51
N GLN A 61 14.33 7.61 7.43
CA GLN A 61 14.37 8.55 8.55
C GLN A 61 13.36 9.66 8.32
N GLN A 62 12.52 9.93 9.32
CA GLN A 62 11.44 10.91 9.22
C GLN A 62 11.45 11.83 10.44
N LEU A 63 11.35 13.13 10.21
CA LEU A 63 11.13 14.11 11.26
C LEU A 63 9.63 14.40 11.33
N ILE A 64 8.97 13.97 12.42
CA ILE A 64 7.55 14.24 12.66
C ILE A 64 7.42 15.07 13.93
N GLY A 65 6.95 16.31 13.78
CA GLY A 65 7.01 17.31 14.84
C GLY A 65 8.46 17.59 15.22
N ASN A 66 8.81 17.36 16.48
CA ASN A 66 10.17 17.56 17.01
C ASN A 66 10.94 16.25 17.23
N THR A 67 10.41 15.11 16.77
CA THR A 67 10.98 13.79 17.00
C THR A 67 11.50 13.20 15.70
N ASN A 68 12.76 12.77 15.72
CA ASN A 68 13.34 11.97 14.64
C ASN A 68 12.98 10.50 14.82
N TYR A 69 12.46 9.91 13.76
CA TYR A 69 12.10 8.50 13.69
C TYR A 69 12.97 7.77 12.67
N THR A 70 13.39 6.56 13.01
CA THR A 70 13.84 5.55 12.06
C THR A 70 12.72 4.55 11.88
N VAL A 71 12.08 4.57 10.71
CA VAL A 71 10.92 3.75 10.41
C VAL A 71 11.30 2.63 9.44
N THR A 72 11.12 1.38 9.88
CA THR A 72 11.26 0.20 9.03
C THR A 72 9.87 -0.28 8.62
N MET A 73 9.57 -0.24 7.33
CA MET A 73 8.34 -0.77 6.74
C MET A 73 8.62 -2.14 6.14
N GLN A 74 7.82 -3.13 6.53
CA GLN A 74 7.81 -4.47 5.94
C GLN A 74 6.60 -4.56 5.02
N PHE A 75 6.86 -4.68 3.72
CA PHE A 75 5.84 -4.78 2.70
C PHE A 75 5.47 -6.22 2.44
N LEU A 76 4.18 -6.47 2.40
CA LEU A 76 3.55 -7.74 2.08
C LEU A 76 2.77 -7.56 0.77
N VAL A 77 3.22 -8.22 -0.30
CA VAL A 77 2.58 -8.11 -1.62
C VAL A 77 2.00 -9.47 -2.03
N PRO A 78 0.73 -9.75 -1.71
CA PRO A 78 0.06 -10.94 -2.20
C PRO A 78 -0.23 -10.84 -3.70
N PRO A 79 -0.52 -11.97 -4.38
CA PRO A 79 -0.92 -11.95 -5.78
C PRO A 79 -2.22 -11.16 -5.96
N GLY A 80 -2.38 -10.53 -7.13
CA GLY A 80 -3.56 -9.73 -7.47
C GLY A 80 -4.70 -10.50 -8.12
N GLN A 81 -4.58 -11.83 -8.18
CA GLN A 81 -5.55 -12.69 -8.85
C GLN A 81 -6.59 -13.19 -7.85
N LYS A 82 -7.87 -13.08 -8.20
CA LYS A 82 -8.97 -13.56 -7.36
C LYS A 82 -9.20 -15.05 -7.60
N LYS A 83 -9.70 -15.77 -6.60
CA LYS A 83 -10.05 -17.20 -6.78
C LYS A 83 -11.12 -17.41 -7.85
N THR A 84 -12.05 -16.46 -8.01
CA THR A 84 -13.12 -16.50 -9.02
C THR A 84 -12.63 -16.41 -10.45
N GLU A 85 -11.41 -15.91 -10.69
CA GLU A 85 -10.84 -15.74 -12.03
C GLU A 85 -10.25 -17.04 -12.59
N GLY A 86 -9.98 -18.04 -11.73
CA GLY A 86 -9.60 -19.39 -12.13
C GLY A 86 -8.36 -19.47 -13.04
N ASP A 87 -7.16 -19.29 -12.49
CA ASP A 87 -5.91 -19.54 -13.23
C ASP A 87 -5.40 -20.97 -12.92
N PRO A 88 -5.24 -21.85 -13.93
CA PRO A 88 -4.66 -23.17 -13.74
C PRO A 88 -3.16 -23.17 -13.35
N ASN A 89 -2.44 -22.05 -13.53
CA ASN A 89 -0.98 -21.98 -13.35
C ASN A 89 -0.53 -21.09 -12.18
N GLY A 90 -1.47 -20.45 -11.48
CA GLY A 90 -1.21 -19.49 -10.41
C GLY A 90 -1.92 -19.86 -9.10
N ARG A 91 -1.50 -19.23 -8.00
CA ARG A 91 -2.27 -19.23 -6.75
C ARG A 91 -3.03 -17.91 -6.65
N SER A 92 -4.31 -18.01 -6.29
CA SER A 92 -5.13 -16.86 -5.97
C SER A 92 -4.67 -16.17 -4.68
N PHE A 93 -5.12 -14.93 -4.50
CA PHE A 93 -4.95 -14.19 -3.26
C PHE A 93 -5.39 -15.02 -2.06
N GLU A 94 -6.58 -15.61 -2.09
CA GLU A 94 -7.12 -16.37 -0.98
C GLU A 94 -6.25 -17.57 -0.64
N GLU A 95 -5.79 -18.34 -1.63
CA GLU A 95 -4.93 -19.50 -1.40
C GLU A 95 -3.58 -19.12 -0.81
N VAL A 96 -3.00 -17.99 -1.24
CA VAL A 96 -1.77 -17.47 -0.64
C VAL A 96 -2.03 -16.98 0.78
N MET A 97 -3.11 -16.24 0.99
CA MET A 97 -3.46 -15.72 2.30
C MET A 97 -3.78 -16.84 3.29
N ASP A 98 -4.44 -17.93 2.89
CA ASP A 98 -4.69 -19.08 3.76
C ASP A 98 -3.39 -19.68 4.34
N ILE A 99 -2.28 -19.61 3.59
CA ILE A 99 -0.98 -20.11 4.02
C ILE A 99 -0.28 -19.11 4.95
N PHE A 100 -0.28 -17.82 4.60
CA PHE A 100 0.54 -16.82 5.28
C PHE A 100 -0.19 -16.04 6.38
N ARG A 101 -1.52 -16.00 6.38
CA ARG A 101 -2.35 -15.30 7.37
C ARG A 101 -1.96 -15.62 8.83
N PRO A 102 -1.63 -16.87 9.23
CA PRO A 102 -1.16 -17.16 10.59
C PRO A 102 0.15 -16.46 10.98
N THR A 103 0.96 -16.06 9.99
CA THR A 103 2.26 -15.36 10.21
C THR A 103 2.11 -13.84 10.21
N ILE A 104 0.99 -13.32 9.72
CA ILE A 104 0.72 -11.88 9.62
C ILE A 104 -0.03 -11.46 10.88
N HIS A 105 0.71 -11.05 11.90
CA HIS A 105 0.12 -10.72 13.21
C HIS A 105 -0.75 -9.45 13.20
N ARG A 106 -0.36 -8.44 12.40
CA ARG A 106 -1.13 -7.21 12.22
C ARG A 106 -0.64 -6.43 11.02
N LEU A 107 -1.54 -5.68 10.41
CA LEU A 107 -1.22 -4.66 9.41
C LEU A 107 -1.33 -3.27 10.05
N ASP A 108 -0.33 -2.42 9.82
CA ASP A 108 -0.36 -1.02 10.21
C ASP A 108 -0.93 -0.16 9.09
N VAL A 109 -0.65 -0.52 7.84
CA VAL A 109 -1.17 0.17 6.66
C VAL A 109 -1.61 -0.85 5.60
N VAL A 110 -2.74 -0.59 4.95
CA VAL A 110 -3.11 -1.28 3.69
C VAL A 110 -3.20 -0.26 2.55
N LEU A 111 -2.52 -0.57 1.44
CA LEU A 111 -2.60 0.20 0.21
C LEU A 111 -3.56 -0.51 -0.75
N PHE A 112 -4.71 0.11 -0.95
CA PHE A 112 -5.69 -0.28 -1.96
C PHE A 112 -5.24 0.29 -3.29
N THR A 113 -4.55 -0.54 -4.07
CA THR A 113 -3.84 -0.13 -5.28
C THR A 113 -4.69 -0.40 -6.52
N TYR A 114 -4.81 0.59 -7.39
CA TYR A 114 -5.52 0.48 -8.66
C TYR A 114 -4.74 1.19 -9.78
N ASP A 115 -5.06 0.85 -11.02
CA ASP A 115 -4.50 1.51 -12.20
C ASP A 115 -5.42 2.67 -12.60
N MET A 116 -4.87 3.89 -12.67
CA MET A 116 -5.62 5.09 -13.04
C MET A 116 -6.19 5.01 -14.46
N THR A 117 -5.67 4.12 -15.31
CA THR A 117 -6.16 3.87 -16.66
C THR A 117 -7.15 2.71 -16.75
N SER A 118 -7.62 2.15 -15.63
CA SER A 118 -8.52 0.99 -15.60
C SER A 118 -9.61 1.10 -14.54
N ARG A 119 -10.83 1.48 -14.97
CA ARG A 119 -12.04 1.45 -14.13
C ARG A 119 -12.31 0.09 -13.48
N GLU A 120 -12.03 -1.01 -14.18
CA GLU A 120 -12.21 -2.37 -13.66
C GLU A 120 -11.41 -2.57 -12.37
N SER A 121 -10.11 -2.24 -12.40
CA SER A 121 -9.23 -2.36 -11.24
C SER A 121 -9.68 -1.53 -10.05
N PHE A 122 -10.36 -0.41 -10.31
CA PHE A 122 -10.88 0.49 -9.30
C PHE A 122 -12.20 0.02 -8.68
N HIS A 123 -13.11 -0.53 -9.47
CA HIS A 123 -14.35 -1.11 -8.96
C HIS A 123 -14.10 -2.32 -8.06
N ASP A 124 -13.04 -3.06 -8.34
CA ASP A 124 -12.65 -4.24 -7.58
C ASP A 124 -12.05 -3.95 -6.19
N LEU A 125 -11.77 -2.70 -5.85
CA LEU A 125 -11.24 -2.32 -4.54
C LEU A 125 -12.07 -2.83 -3.35
N VAL A 126 -13.38 -2.95 -3.55
CA VAL A 126 -14.32 -3.43 -2.53
C VAL A 126 -14.06 -4.90 -2.13
N TYR A 127 -13.62 -5.72 -3.08
CA TYR A 127 -13.26 -7.11 -2.86
C TYR A 127 -12.07 -7.22 -1.91
N TRP A 128 -11.06 -6.37 -2.12
CA TRP A 128 -9.82 -6.41 -1.36
C TRP A 128 -9.99 -6.03 0.11
N VAL A 129 -10.98 -5.19 0.44
CA VAL A 129 -11.29 -4.82 1.84
C VAL A 129 -11.67 -6.07 2.66
N ASP A 130 -12.50 -6.94 2.10
CA ASP A 130 -12.95 -8.15 2.78
C ASP A 130 -11.78 -9.11 3.01
N GLY A 131 -10.87 -9.19 2.04
CA GLY A 131 -9.71 -10.08 2.09
C GLY A 131 -8.70 -9.77 3.20
N VAL A 132 -8.65 -8.52 3.67
CA VAL A 132 -7.69 -8.05 4.70
C VAL A 132 -8.33 -7.78 6.05
N GLY A 133 -9.67 -7.78 6.16
CA GLY A 133 -10.41 -7.22 7.30
C GLY A 133 -9.99 -7.72 8.70
N ASP A 134 -9.71 -9.01 8.80
CA ASP A 134 -9.29 -9.72 10.02
C ASP A 134 -7.81 -9.51 10.39
N LEU A 135 -6.98 -9.03 9.46
CA LEU A 135 -5.56 -8.72 9.69
C LEU A 135 -5.34 -7.30 10.26
N LEU A 136 -6.41 -6.52 10.31
CA LEU A 136 -6.38 -5.12 10.72
C LEU A 136 -6.41 -5.00 12.24
N ASN A 137 -6.00 -3.84 12.72
CA ASN A 137 -6.17 -3.40 14.10
C ASN A 137 -6.96 -2.08 14.12
N ASP A 138 -7.37 -1.63 15.30
CA ASP A 138 -8.20 -0.42 15.43
C ASP A 138 -7.49 0.85 14.94
N ALA A 139 -6.16 0.85 14.90
CA ALA A 139 -5.34 1.96 14.44
C ALA A 139 -4.71 1.72 13.05
N SER A 140 -5.11 0.67 12.31
CA SER A 140 -4.61 0.44 10.94
C SER A 140 -5.06 1.57 10.00
N HIS A 141 -4.16 2.07 9.16
CA HIS A 141 -4.48 3.12 8.19
C HIS A 141 -4.67 2.53 6.79
N PHE A 142 -5.40 3.25 5.94
CA PHE A 142 -5.58 2.88 4.55
C PHE A 142 -5.20 4.00 3.62
N ILE A 143 -4.59 3.62 2.51
CA ILE A 143 -4.25 4.53 1.43
C ILE A 143 -4.85 3.99 0.15
N LEU A 144 -5.73 4.77 -0.47
CA LEU A 144 -6.21 4.53 -1.81
C LEU A 144 -5.13 5.03 -2.79
N LEU A 145 -4.42 4.10 -3.41
CA LEU A 145 -3.23 4.38 -4.22
C LEU A 145 -3.54 4.20 -5.72
N GLY A 146 -3.66 5.31 -6.43
CA GLY A 146 -3.72 5.33 -7.90
C GLY A 146 -2.32 5.22 -8.49
N THR A 147 -2.12 4.31 -9.44
CA THR A 147 -0.84 4.11 -10.14
C THR A 147 -0.94 4.46 -11.61
N HIS A 148 0.21 4.55 -12.30
CA HIS A 148 0.32 4.94 -13.71
C HIS A 148 -0.14 6.38 -13.98
N LEU A 149 0.11 7.29 -13.04
CA LEU A 149 -0.21 8.72 -13.19
C LEU A 149 0.46 9.35 -14.42
N ASP A 150 1.56 8.79 -14.90
CA ASP A 150 2.29 9.20 -16.12
C ASP A 150 1.51 9.00 -17.43
N ARG A 151 0.33 8.37 -17.39
CA ARG A 151 -0.52 8.13 -18.56
C ARG A 151 -1.69 9.12 -18.62
N GLU A 152 -1.39 10.42 -18.54
CA GLU A 152 -2.39 11.49 -18.44
C GLU A 152 -3.51 11.42 -19.48
N ASP A 153 -3.18 11.11 -20.74
CA ASP A 153 -4.15 11.01 -21.85
C ASP A 153 -5.07 9.78 -21.79
N ALA A 154 -4.78 8.84 -20.90
CA ALA A 154 -5.49 7.56 -20.76
C ALA A 154 -6.13 7.39 -19.37
N LEU A 155 -6.15 8.44 -18.54
CA LEU A 155 -6.79 8.39 -17.23
C LEU A 155 -8.30 8.19 -17.39
N ASP A 156 -8.80 7.09 -16.83
CA ASP A 156 -10.20 6.68 -16.95
C ASP A 156 -11.00 6.95 -15.66
N ILE A 157 -10.30 7.34 -14.59
CA ILE A 157 -10.88 7.52 -13.25
C ILE A 157 -10.80 8.99 -12.85
N THR A 158 -11.95 9.57 -12.51
CA THR A 158 -12.06 10.97 -12.11
C THR A 158 -11.86 11.15 -10.60
N ARG A 159 -11.48 12.37 -10.17
CA ARG A 159 -11.35 12.70 -8.74
C ARG A 159 -12.64 12.47 -7.95
N ALA A 160 -13.79 12.78 -8.54
CA ALA A 160 -15.09 12.57 -7.90
C ALA A 160 -15.35 11.09 -7.60
N GLU A 161 -15.00 10.20 -8.54
CA GLU A 161 -15.11 8.75 -8.34
C GLU A 161 -14.16 8.25 -7.24
N ILE A 162 -12.96 8.83 -7.16
CA ILE A 162 -11.98 8.52 -6.10
C ILE A 162 -12.53 8.93 -4.72
N ASP A 163 -13.07 10.14 -4.60
CA ASP A 163 -13.64 10.63 -3.34
C ASP A 163 -14.87 9.79 -2.92
N GLU A 164 -15.79 9.48 -3.85
CA GLU A 164 -16.93 8.60 -3.58
C GLU A 164 -16.49 7.20 -3.13
N ARG A 165 -15.50 6.62 -3.81
CA ARG A 165 -14.99 5.30 -3.46
C ARG A 165 -14.31 5.30 -2.10
N LEU A 166 -13.57 6.36 -1.77
CA LEU A 166 -12.93 6.51 -0.47
C LEU A 166 -13.97 6.55 0.65
N GLU A 167 -15.04 7.32 0.49
CA GLU A 167 -16.17 7.36 1.43
C GLU A 167 -16.84 5.99 1.59
N TYR A 168 -17.06 5.29 0.48
CA TYR A 168 -17.64 3.94 0.50
C TYR A 168 -16.75 2.94 1.24
N LEU A 169 -15.45 2.89 0.95
CA LEU A 169 -14.50 2.00 1.61
C LEU A 169 -14.41 2.31 3.11
N ALA A 170 -14.46 3.60 3.48
CA ALA A 170 -14.48 4.03 4.86
C ALA A 170 -15.74 3.59 5.61
N ALA A 171 -16.91 3.72 4.99
CA ALA A 171 -18.16 3.23 5.55
C ALA A 171 -18.15 1.70 5.71
N LYS A 172 -17.67 0.97 4.68
CA LYS A 172 -17.53 -0.49 4.73
C LYS A 172 -16.60 -0.94 5.85
N MET A 173 -15.47 -0.25 6.03
CA MET A 173 -14.57 -0.57 7.14
C MET A 173 -15.22 -0.31 8.49
N LYS A 174 -15.84 0.85 8.70
CA LYS A 174 -16.54 1.14 9.97
C LYS A 174 -17.65 0.14 10.27
N SER A 175 -18.33 -0.37 9.24
CA SER A 175 -19.31 -1.45 9.38
C SER A 175 -18.67 -2.77 9.81
N MET A 176 -17.54 -3.15 9.22
CA MET A 176 -16.83 -4.38 9.58
C MET A 176 -16.13 -4.29 10.94
N ARG A 177 -15.67 -3.09 11.31
CA ARG A 177 -14.89 -2.82 12.51
C ARG A 177 -15.32 -1.48 13.15
N PRO A 178 -16.37 -1.47 13.97
CA PRO A 178 -16.91 -0.24 14.57
C PRO A 178 -15.94 0.50 15.50
N SER A 179 -14.96 -0.21 16.09
CA SER A 179 -13.92 0.37 16.95
C SER A 179 -12.74 0.98 16.18
N TRP A 180 -12.76 0.91 14.85
CA TRP A 180 -11.68 1.43 14.00
C TRP A 180 -11.56 2.95 14.08
N LYS A 181 -10.34 3.41 14.30
CA LYS A 181 -9.91 4.81 14.51
C LYS A 181 -8.77 5.23 13.57
N GLY A 182 -8.35 4.35 12.67
CA GLY A 182 -7.34 4.70 11.68
C GLY A 182 -7.85 5.76 10.69
N ASN A 183 -6.95 6.18 9.80
CA ASN A 183 -7.27 7.17 8.77
C ASN A 183 -7.39 6.54 7.37
N PHE A 184 -8.14 7.21 6.50
CA PHE A 184 -8.13 6.98 5.04
C PHE A 184 -7.45 8.17 4.37
N SER A 185 -6.50 7.89 3.50
CA SER A 185 -5.95 8.88 2.58
C SER A 185 -6.03 8.37 1.15
N ARG A 186 -5.81 9.28 0.21
CA ARG A 186 -5.62 8.96 -1.20
C ARG A 186 -4.35 9.59 -1.72
N LEU A 187 -3.73 8.92 -2.67
CA LEU A 187 -2.57 9.45 -3.38
C LEU A 187 -2.51 8.82 -4.77
N GLU A 188 -2.13 9.62 -5.76
CA GLU A 188 -1.82 9.14 -7.10
C GLU A 188 -0.31 9.23 -7.35
N VAL A 189 0.30 8.18 -7.90
CA VAL A 189 1.75 8.09 -8.12
C VAL A 189 2.08 7.61 -9.54
N SER A 190 3.26 7.99 -10.01
CA SER A 190 3.89 7.36 -11.17
C SER A 190 5.13 6.60 -10.75
N ASN A 191 5.09 5.28 -10.92
CA ASN A 191 6.28 4.43 -10.73
C ASN A 191 7.38 4.71 -11.76
N LEU A 192 7.02 5.31 -12.91
CA LEU A 192 7.95 5.60 -14.00
C LEU A 192 8.67 6.93 -13.78
N THR A 193 7.93 8.00 -13.48
CA THR A 193 8.53 9.35 -13.37
C THR A 193 9.03 9.66 -11.97
N GLY A 194 8.63 8.89 -10.96
CA GLY A 194 8.92 9.20 -9.55
C GLY A 194 7.84 10.09 -8.91
N GLU A 195 6.84 10.53 -9.67
CA GLU A 195 5.87 11.52 -9.20
C GLU A 195 5.12 11.03 -7.95
N ASN A 196 5.06 11.90 -6.94
CA ASN A 196 4.43 11.70 -5.63
C ASN A 196 4.97 10.54 -4.77
N LEU A 197 6.06 9.87 -5.16
CA LEU A 197 6.58 8.73 -4.39
C LEU A 197 7.27 9.14 -3.07
N ASP A 198 7.90 10.32 -3.01
CA ASP A 198 8.37 10.89 -1.73
C ASP A 198 7.21 11.19 -0.78
N SER A 199 6.09 11.69 -1.33
CA SER A 199 4.87 11.91 -0.55
C SER A 199 4.30 10.57 -0.06
N LEU A 200 4.28 9.54 -0.91
CA LEU A 200 3.86 8.19 -0.50
C LEU A 200 4.73 7.67 0.64
N LEU A 201 6.06 7.80 0.52
CA LEU A 201 7.00 7.38 1.56
C LEU A 201 6.74 8.07 2.89
N PHE A 202 6.54 9.39 2.85
CA PHE A 202 6.21 10.19 4.03
C PHE A 202 4.89 9.74 4.66
N TYR A 203 3.83 9.58 3.87
CA TYR A 203 2.52 9.14 4.35
C TYR A 203 2.54 7.72 4.95
N LEU A 204 3.27 6.79 4.33
CA LEU A 204 3.42 5.43 4.83
C LEU A 204 4.15 5.41 6.17
N ALA A 205 5.28 6.13 6.26
CA ALA A 205 6.05 6.19 7.50
C ALA A 205 5.27 6.88 8.63
N GLY A 206 4.58 7.98 8.34
CA GLY A 206 3.68 8.65 9.28
C GLY A 206 2.55 7.74 9.74
N SER A 207 1.93 6.99 8.84
CA SER A 207 0.86 6.05 9.17
C SER A 207 1.33 4.89 10.03
N VAL A 208 2.52 4.35 9.78
CA VAL A 208 3.14 3.33 10.64
C VAL A 208 3.40 3.88 12.04
N ILE A 209 3.94 5.10 12.14
CA ILE A 209 4.17 5.75 13.45
C ILE A 209 2.84 5.95 14.18
N SER A 210 1.81 6.48 13.50
CA SER A 210 0.49 6.71 14.08
C SER A 210 -0.15 5.41 14.58
N SER A 211 -0.18 4.38 13.74
CA SER A 211 -0.72 3.05 14.09
C SER A 211 -0.01 2.48 15.32
N ARG A 212 1.33 2.55 15.35
CA ARG A 212 2.14 1.92 16.40
C ARG A 212 2.12 2.68 17.72
N LYS A 213 1.98 4.00 17.68
CA LYS A 213 1.92 4.85 18.87
C LYS A 213 0.50 5.24 19.29
N MET A 214 -0.52 4.82 18.53
CA MET A 214 -1.91 5.26 18.68
C MET A 214 -2.05 6.80 18.69
N LEU A 215 -1.25 7.46 17.84
CA LEU A 215 -1.38 8.91 17.65
C LEU A 215 -2.57 9.17 16.72
N PRO A 216 -3.42 10.16 17.03
CA PRO A 216 -4.54 10.55 16.18
C PRO A 216 -4.09 11.09 14.83
#